data_AF-A0A0A9WGF9-F1
#
_entry.id   AF-A0A0A9WGF9-F1
#
_cell.length_a   1.000
_cell.length_b   1.000
_cell.length_c   1.000
_cell.angle_alpha   90.00
_cell.angle_beta   90.00
_cell.angle_gamma   90.00
#
_symmetry.space_group_name_H-M   'P 1'
#
loop_
_entity.id
_entity.type
_entity.pdbx_description
1 polymer ?
#
loop_
_entity_poly.entity_id
_entity_poly.type
_entity_poly.pdbx_seq_one_letter_code
_entity_poly.pdbx_strand_id
1 'polypeptide(L)'
;LKVVIDTGCSVNIIGTDTYSSLENPPPLKKSKKRLFSYQSKYTLAISGKFSTVVRFKSSSTKATFYVVDGQGESLLGFETAQDLGLVQILCPITTESVDQKFPQVFKGTGKFKGRQFEIHIDPNVAPVAQLHN
;
A
#
# COMPACT_ATOMS: atom_id res chain seq x y z
N LEU A 1 -17.36 11.57 5.82
CA LEU A 1 -15.90 11.64 5.55
C LEU A 1 -15.65 11.22 4.12
N LYS A 2 -14.95 12.05 3.33
CA LYS A 2 -14.47 11.68 1.99
C LYS A 2 -13.10 11.02 2.15
N VAL A 3 -12.90 9.88 1.48
CA VAL A 3 -11.63 9.14 1.45
C VAL A 3 -11.29 8.77 0.02
N VAL A 4 -9.99 8.71 -0.30
CA VAL A 4 -9.47 8.22 -1.57
C VAL A 4 -9.09 6.75 -1.39
N ILE A 5 -9.51 5.90 -2.32
CA ILE A 5 -9.10 4.50 -2.33
C ILE A 5 -7.65 4.43 -2.80
N ASP A 6 -6.76 3.91 -1.95
CA ASP A 6 -5.36 3.71 -2.27
C ASP A 6 -5.01 2.22 -2.08
N THR A 7 -5.02 1.49 -3.20
CA THR A 7 -4.68 0.06 -3.21
C THR A 7 -3.19 -0.21 -2.98
N GLY A 8 -2.33 0.82 -3.08
CA GLY A 8 -0.92 0.74 -2.70
C GLY A 8 -0.71 0.91 -1.19
N CYS A 9 -1.74 1.35 -0.45
CA CYS A 9 -1.66 1.55 0.99
C CYS A 9 -2.10 0.31 1.77
N SER A 10 -1.28 -0.08 2.74
CA SER A 10 -1.54 -1.22 3.64
C SER A 10 -2.37 -0.84 4.88
N VAL A 11 -2.71 0.44 5.06
CA VAL A 11 -3.45 0.93 6.22
C VAL A 11 -4.42 2.04 5.79
N ASN A 12 -5.43 2.31 6.62
CA ASN A 12 -6.24 3.50 6.44
C ASN A 12 -5.61 4.68 7.18
N ILE A 13 -5.59 5.85 6.55
CA ILE A 13 -4.93 7.06 7.07
C ILE A 13 -5.92 8.22 7.02
N ILE A 14 -5.93 9.04 8.07
CA ILE A 14 -6.54 10.36 8.04
C ILE A 14 -5.57 11.40 8.58
N GLY A 15 -5.63 12.61 8.06
CA GLY A 15 -4.91 13.75 8.62
C GLY A 15 -5.52 14.21 9.95
N THR A 16 -4.69 14.86 10.77
CA THR A 16 -5.11 15.50 12.04
C THR A 16 -6.21 16.53 11.85
N ASP A 17 -6.18 17.32 10.77
CA ASP A 17 -7.24 18.29 10.43
C ASP A 17 -8.58 17.58 10.21
N THR A 18 -8.57 16.51 9.41
CA THR A 18 -9.76 15.71 9.12
C THR A 18 -10.30 15.02 10.38
N TYR A 19 -9.43 14.47 11.22
CA TYR A 19 -9.82 13.89 12.50
C TYR A 19 -10.47 14.93 13.42
N SER A 20 -9.91 16.14 13.48
CA SER A 20 -10.41 17.24 14.33
C SER A 20 -11.74 17.80 13.84
N SER A 21 -12.03 17.69 12.54
CA SER A 21 -13.32 18.08 11.95
C SER A 21 -14.46 17.10 12.18
N LEU A 22 -14.19 15.91 12.76
CA LEU A 22 -15.23 14.95 13.10
C LEU A 22 -16.09 15.51 14.23
N GLU A 23 -17.42 15.41 14.11
CA GLU A 23 -18.35 15.88 15.14
C GLU A 23 -18.15 15.14 16.49
N ASN A 24 -17.86 13.84 16.42
CA ASN A 24 -17.59 12.98 17.58
C ASN A 24 -16.35 12.11 17.32
N PRO A 25 -15.13 12.67 17.46
CA PRO A 25 -13.91 11.95 17.14
C PRO A 25 -13.68 10.79 18.14
N PRO A 26 -13.46 9.55 17.68
CA PRO A 26 -13.19 8.42 18.57
C PRO A 26 -11.86 8.59 19.32
N PRO A 27 -11.75 8.18 20.59
CA PRO A 27 -10.53 8.36 21.36
C PRO A 27 -9.34 7.64 20.73
N LEU A 28 -8.22 8.37 20.57
CA LEU A 28 -6.99 7.82 20.01
C LEU A 28 -6.28 6.88 20.99
N LYS A 29 -5.88 5.72 20.47
CA LYS A 29 -4.97 4.79 21.12
C LYS A 29 -3.56 5.00 20.60
N LYS A 30 -2.56 4.88 21.47
CA LYS A 30 -1.15 4.90 21.07
C LYS A 30 -0.86 3.77 20.07
N SER A 31 -0.05 4.08 19.08
CA SER A 31 0.46 3.12 18.09
C SER A 31 1.97 3.00 18.20
N LYS A 32 2.49 1.78 18.12
CA LYS A 32 3.92 1.51 17.93
C LYS A 32 4.29 1.27 16.46
N LYS A 33 3.29 1.26 15.55
CA LYS A 33 3.49 1.02 14.12
C LYS A 33 4.23 2.21 13.52
N ARG A 34 5.24 1.94 12.69
CA ARG A 34 5.94 2.94 11.89
C ARG A 34 5.33 2.93 10.49
N LEU A 35 4.85 4.08 10.03
CA LEU A 35 4.32 4.24 8.68
C LEU A 35 5.31 5.06 7.85
N PHE A 36 5.45 4.70 6.58
CA PHE A 36 6.34 5.35 5.64
C PHE A 36 5.54 5.65 4.39
N SER A 37 5.75 6.84 3.81
CA SER A 37 5.33 7.11 2.44
C SER A 37 6.23 6.35 1.45
N TYR A 38 5.77 6.23 0.21
CA TYR A 38 6.50 5.54 -0.84
C TYR A 38 7.93 6.10 -0.98
N GLN A 39 8.92 5.20 -0.93
CA GLN A 39 10.36 5.49 -0.97
C GLN A 39 10.90 6.43 0.12
N SER A 40 10.12 6.78 1.14
CA SER A 40 10.60 7.61 2.24
C SER A 40 11.37 6.79 3.27
N LYS A 41 12.53 7.32 3.68
CA LYS A 41 13.29 6.79 4.83
C LYS A 41 12.77 7.33 6.16
N TYR A 42 11.96 8.38 6.13
CA TYR A 42 11.38 9.04 7.29
C TYR A 42 9.98 8.53 7.57
N THR A 43 9.69 8.29 8.85
CA THR A 43 8.37 7.87 9.28
C THR A 43 7.39 9.03 9.31
N LEU A 44 6.14 8.75 8.97
CA LEU A 44 5.03 9.65 9.26
C LEU A 44 4.88 9.78 10.78
N ALA A 45 4.67 11.01 11.25
CA ALA A 45 4.33 11.27 12.64
C ALA A 45 2.87 10.85 12.88
N ILE A 46 2.67 9.92 13.81
CA ILE A 46 1.36 9.32 14.10
C ILE A 46 0.89 9.84 15.45
N SER A 47 -0.17 10.64 15.46
CA SER A 47 -0.81 11.13 16.68
C SER A 47 -1.59 10.01 17.40
N GLY A 48 -2.04 9.00 16.65
CA GLY A 48 -2.61 7.79 17.23
C GLY A 48 -3.35 6.92 16.22
N LYS A 49 -4.14 5.97 16.73
CA LYS A 49 -5.03 5.15 15.92
C LYS A 49 -6.37 4.95 16.60
N PHE A 50 -7.41 4.74 15.83
CA PHE A 50 -8.72 4.32 16.32
C PHE A 50 -9.32 3.26 15.39
N SER A 51 -10.24 2.47 15.92
CA SER A 51 -10.99 1.48 15.14
C SER A 51 -12.45 1.88 15.11
N THR A 52 -13.08 1.79 13.94
CA THR A 52 -14.49 2.14 13.74
C THR A 52 -15.13 1.19 12.72
N VAL A 53 -16.45 1.22 12.63
CA VAL A 53 -17.19 0.55 11.56
C VAL A 53 -17.29 1.51 10.38
N VAL A 54 -16.73 1.10 9.24
CA VAL A 54 -16.85 1.82 7.97
C VAL A 54 -17.99 1.17 7.18
N ARG A 55 -18.81 1.99 6.53
CA ARG A 55 -19.94 1.52 5.73
C ARG A 55 -19.89 2.13 4.34
N PHE A 56 -20.20 1.32 3.34
CA PHE A 56 -20.44 1.77 1.98
C PHE A 56 -21.62 0.98 1.40
N LYS A 57 -22.69 1.69 1.03
CA LYS A 57 -23.98 1.08 0.63
C LYS A 57 -24.44 0.05 1.69
N SER A 58 -24.65 -1.19 1.30
CA SER A 58 -25.05 -2.31 2.16
C SER A 58 -23.87 -3.05 2.81
N SER A 59 -22.62 -2.71 2.48
CA SER A 59 -21.44 -3.34 3.08
C SER A 59 -20.93 -2.56 4.29
N SER A 60 -20.42 -3.29 5.27
CA SER A 60 -19.77 -2.72 6.45
C SER A 60 -18.63 -3.60 6.92
N THR A 61 -17.53 -2.99 7.31
CA THR A 61 -16.39 -3.69 7.92
C THR A 61 -15.82 -2.88 9.08
N LYS A 62 -15.13 -3.55 10.01
CA LYS A 62 -14.41 -2.90 11.09
C LYS A 62 -13.01 -2.56 10.59
N ALA A 63 -12.69 -1.27 10.52
CA ALA A 63 -11.40 -0.80 10.03
C ALA A 63 -10.65 -0.02 11.11
N THR A 64 -9.32 -0.05 11.04
CA THR A 64 -8.46 0.81 11.85
C THR A 64 -7.89 1.92 11.00
N PHE A 65 -8.01 3.15 11.49
CA PHE A 65 -7.40 4.35 10.92
C PHE A 65 -6.24 4.81 11.78
N TYR A 66 -5.17 5.24 11.12
CA TYR A 66 -4.05 5.92 11.74
C TYR A 66 -4.18 7.42 11.47
N VAL A 67 -4.12 8.21 12.54
CA VAL A 67 -4.12 9.67 12.45
C VAL A 67 -2.68 10.12 12.31
N VAL A 68 -2.38 10.80 11.21
CA VAL A 68 -1.04 11.31 10.91
C VAL A 68 -1.03 12.83 10.97
N ASP A 69 0.07 13.39 11.45
CA ASP A 69 0.24 14.83 11.54
C ASP A 69 0.43 15.42 10.13
N GLY A 70 -0.18 16.59 9.87
CA GLY A 70 -0.07 17.31 8.60
C GLY A 70 -1.34 17.30 7.75
N GLN A 71 -1.24 17.96 6.59
CA GLN A 71 -2.32 18.11 5.62
C GLN A 71 -2.19 17.06 4.52
N GLY A 72 -3.25 16.31 4.30
CA GLY A 72 -3.29 15.28 3.27
C GLY A 72 -4.68 14.69 3.13
N GLU A 73 -4.94 14.10 1.96
CA GLU A 73 -6.17 13.37 1.73
C GLU A 73 -6.24 12.13 2.63
N SER A 74 -7.45 11.80 3.07
CA SER A 74 -7.69 10.58 3.83
C SER A 74 -7.67 9.38 2.91
N LEU A 75 -6.89 8.37 3.25
CA LEU A 75 -6.67 7.19 2.41
C LEU A 75 -7.37 5.97 2.99
N LEU A 76 -8.05 5.22 2.13
CA LEU A 76 -8.64 3.93 2.42
C LEU A 76 -7.75 2.85 1.81
N GLY A 77 -7.12 2.05 2.67
CA GLY A 77 -6.17 1.02 2.27
C GLY A 77 -6.85 -0.16 1.57
N PHE A 78 -6.03 -0.95 0.89
CA PHE A 78 -6.46 -2.06 0.05
C PHE A 78 -7.42 -3.04 0.75
N GLU A 79 -7.05 -3.52 1.94
CA GLU A 79 -7.82 -4.53 2.70
C GLU A 79 -9.23 -4.02 3.03
N THR A 80 -9.35 -2.79 3.54
CA THR A 80 -10.66 -2.20 3.86
C THR A 80 -11.48 -1.90 2.60
N ALA A 81 -10.84 -1.49 1.51
CA ALA A 81 -11.52 -1.29 0.24
C ALA A 81 -12.06 -2.60 -0.34
N GLN A 82 -11.30 -3.70 -0.20
CA GLN A 82 -11.72 -5.04 -0.61
C GLN A 82 -12.91 -5.54 0.23
N ASP A 83 -12.83 -5.43 1.56
CA ASP A 83 -13.92 -5.83 2.46
C ASP A 83 -15.23 -5.07 2.20
N LEU A 84 -15.12 -3.80 1.81
CA LEU A 84 -16.27 -2.97 1.44
C LEU A 84 -16.80 -3.27 0.03
N GLY A 85 -16.16 -4.15 -0.73
CA GLY A 85 -16.51 -4.46 -2.11
C GLY A 85 -16.22 -3.33 -3.11
N LEU A 86 -15.33 -2.40 -2.74
CA LEU A 86 -14.91 -1.29 -3.61
C LEU A 86 -13.82 -1.71 -4.60
N VAL A 87 -13.02 -2.71 -4.22
CA VAL A 87 -11.93 -3.26 -5.02
C VAL A 87 -12.09 -4.78 -5.05
N GLN A 88 -12.02 -5.36 -6.25
CA GLN A 88 -12.09 -6.80 -6.45
C GLN A 88 -10.86 -7.28 -7.21
N ILE A 89 -10.22 -8.34 -6.71
CA ILE A 89 -9.20 -9.07 -7.46
C ILE A 89 -9.91 -10.14 -8.29
N LEU A 90 -9.93 -9.97 -9.61
CA LEU A 90 -10.63 -10.89 -10.52
C LEU A 90 -9.83 -12.15 -10.85
N CYS A 91 -8.50 -12.06 -10.83
CA CYS A 91 -7.61 -13.18 -11.10
C CYS A 91 -6.54 -13.25 -10.01
N PRO A 92 -6.89 -13.65 -8.78
CA PRO A 92 -5.90 -13.83 -7.73
C PRO A 92 -4.97 -14.95 -8.17
N ILE A 93 -3.70 -14.62 -8.41
CA ILE A 93 -2.66 -15.63 -8.51
C ILE A 93 -2.45 -16.11 -7.07
N THR A 94 -3.11 -17.21 -6.71
CA THR A 94 -2.77 -17.89 -5.46
C THR A 94 -1.35 -18.39 -5.62
N THR A 95 -0.47 -18.01 -4.69
CA THR A 95 0.84 -18.64 -4.55
C THR A 95 0.66 -20.04 -3.99
N GLU A 96 -0.15 -20.88 -4.65
CA GLU A 96 0.00 -22.33 -4.63
C GLU A 96 1.33 -22.62 -5.32
N SER A 97 2.32 -22.36 -4.49
CA SER A 97 3.74 -22.50 -4.58
C SER A 97 4.38 -22.67 -5.95
N VAL A 98 4.27 -21.65 -6.81
CA VAL A 98 5.16 -21.54 -7.97
C VAL A 98 6.64 -21.60 -7.51
N ASP A 99 6.94 -21.09 -6.33
CA ASP A 99 8.22 -21.18 -5.63
C ASP A 99 8.57 -22.59 -5.13
N GLN A 100 7.62 -23.42 -4.69
CA GLN A 100 7.90 -24.84 -4.38
C GLN A 100 7.90 -25.73 -5.64
N LYS A 101 7.18 -25.34 -6.69
CA LYS A 101 7.11 -26.05 -7.98
C LYS A 101 8.35 -25.77 -8.83
N PHE A 102 8.95 -24.58 -8.70
CA PHE A 102 10.14 -24.17 -9.42
C PHE A 102 11.19 -23.51 -8.50
N PRO A 103 11.62 -24.14 -7.40
CA PRO A 103 12.53 -23.53 -6.42
C PRO A 103 13.86 -23.08 -7.05
N GLN A 104 14.25 -23.67 -8.18
CA GLN A 104 15.42 -23.30 -8.95
C GLN A 104 15.35 -21.92 -9.62
N VAL A 105 14.16 -21.39 -9.96
CA VAL A 105 14.03 -20.06 -10.58
C VAL A 105 13.91 -18.93 -9.55
N PHE A 106 13.60 -19.27 -8.30
CA PHE A 106 13.49 -18.33 -7.17
C PHE A 106 14.73 -18.33 -6.26
N LYS A 107 15.78 -19.07 -6.61
CA LYS A 107 17.09 -19.00 -5.95
C LYS A 107 18.02 -18.06 -6.70
N GLY A 108 18.26 -16.87 -6.12
CA GLY A 108 19.03 -15.80 -6.75
C GLY A 108 18.24 -15.07 -7.84
N THR A 109 18.82 -14.01 -8.43
CA THR A 109 18.16 -13.18 -9.46
C THR A 109 18.03 -13.85 -10.84
N GLY A 110 18.10 -15.19 -10.92
CA GLY A 110 17.99 -15.92 -12.19
C GLY A 110 19.04 -15.48 -13.21
N LYS A 111 20.33 -15.74 -12.95
CA LYS A 111 21.39 -15.42 -13.91
C LYS A 111 21.26 -16.32 -15.15
N PHE A 112 20.84 -15.76 -16.28
CA PHE A 112 20.85 -16.45 -17.58
C PHE A 112 22.32 -16.74 -17.96
N LYS A 113 22.76 -18.00 -17.85
CA LYS A 113 24.12 -18.44 -18.14
C LYS A 113 24.17 -19.16 -19.49
N GLY A 114 25.24 -18.96 -20.26
CA GLY A 114 25.50 -19.74 -21.48
C GLY A 114 25.03 -19.12 -22.80
N ARG A 115 24.52 -17.87 -22.79
CA ARG A 115 24.40 -17.06 -24.00
C ARG A 115 24.87 -15.63 -23.70
N GLN A 116 25.68 -15.07 -24.58
CA GLN A 116 25.85 -13.63 -24.67
C GLN A 116 24.70 -13.10 -25.50
N PHE A 117 23.90 -12.20 -24.93
CA PHE A 117 22.94 -11.42 -25.68
C PHE A 117 23.57 -10.08 -26.02
N GLU A 118 23.61 -9.76 -27.30
CA GLU A 118 23.95 -8.43 -27.77
C GLU A 118 22.67 -7.60 -27.76
N ILE A 119 22.57 -6.71 -26.78
CA ILE A 119 21.53 -5.68 -26.77
C ILE A 119 21.99 -4.66 -27.83
N HIS A 120 21.24 -4.57 -28.92
CA HIS A 120 21.47 -3.53 -29.92
C HIS A 120 21.03 -2.19 -29.31
N ILE A 121 22.00 -1.43 -28.77
CA ILE A 121 21.78 -0.09 -28.24
C ILE A 121 22.03 0.88 -29.39
N ASP A 122 21.02 1.67 -29.76
CA ASP A 122 21.21 2.79 -30.68
C ASP A 122 22.16 3.81 -30.02
N PRO A 123 23.33 4.09 -30.60
CA PRO A 123 24.31 5.02 -30.02
C PRO A 123 23.79 6.46 -29.94
N ASN A 124 22.72 6.79 -30.66
CA ASN A 124 22.08 8.11 -30.63
C ASN A 124 21.03 8.24 -29.53
N VAL A 125 20.73 7.17 -28.80
CA VAL A 125 19.74 7.15 -27.72
C VAL A 125 20.45 7.00 -26.38
N ALA A 126 20.26 7.99 -25.51
CA ALA A 126 20.76 7.92 -24.15
C ALA A 126 20.03 6.79 -23.38
N PRO A 127 20.74 5.77 -22.87
CA PRO A 127 20.10 4.70 -22.12
C PRO A 127 19.55 5.26 -20.80
N VAL A 128 18.26 5.02 -20.57
CA VAL A 128 17.58 5.40 -19.33
C VAL A 128 17.43 4.15 -18.46
N ALA A 129 18.11 4.11 -17.32
CA ALA A 129 17.86 3.11 -16.30
C ALA A 129 16.76 3.62 -15.37
N GLN A 130 15.60 2.95 -15.36
CA GLN A 130 14.61 3.18 -14.32
C GLN A 130 15.10 2.53 -13.02
N LEU A 131 15.40 3.37 -12.03
CA LEU A 131 15.68 2.91 -10.67
C LEU A 131 14.42 2.23 -10.11
N HIS A 132 14.44 0.90 -10.04
CA HIS A 132 13.49 0.16 -9.20
C HIS A 132 13.93 0.34 -7.74
N ASN A 133 13.07 0.96 -6.94
CA ASN A 133 13.19 1.09 -5.48
C ASN A 133 12.20 0.17 -4.79
#